data_AF-Q552I8-F1
#
_entry.id   AF-Q552I8-F1
#
_cell.length_a   1.000
_cell.length_b   1.000
_cell.length_c   1.000
_cell.angle_alpha   90.00
_cell.angle_beta   90.00
_cell.angle_gamma   90.00
#
_symmetry.space_group_name_H-M   'P 1'
#
loop_
_entity.id
_entity.type
_entity.pdbx_description
1 polymer ?
#
loop_
_entity_poly.entity_id
_entity_poly.type
_entity_poly.pdbx_seq_one_letter_code
_entity_poly.pdbx_strand_id
1 'polypeptide(L)'
;MKININKQFKIIKYIIIIILIIIEIENKSKINCLTGCETLSSELCLAAYPMCMSLILTSCCPGQVSLCLEIDTVIGYISNKKLEIQNCLRNLQTGVFYELWGDINEIPGYEIIPIPNITCKELNCESKGFDCIYESVADCEEPESLCCQPEPVCTNFLKSINSKIIFGRTRCDLPCVDGYVCRMVNDVKTCLPTSCDIVQCDVGTECLPLIGVGIVSCFKVIENLTTTTVLINNNSNNNNNGSGEIIVERTNQTVSCELSNNSCPSGFECSTYNPLNSALCIPYGSFNFFNEIFECGNCPTGWICRKFGWSGVCIEFERNLQSINNTPICFGGTCLSNQFCNTTSQQCEFESCEDDTCHNEMKCFQYHPSSPRVCSYWEITPTIKFPSSLPPFFEHFIEFEGK
;
A
#
# COMPACT_ATOMS: atom_id res chain seq x y z
N MET A 1 40.27 61.50 33.41
CA MET A 1 40.37 60.50 32.32
C MET A 1 39.13 60.63 31.45
N LYS A 2 39.17 61.42 30.36
CA LYS A 2 38.02 61.58 29.46
C LYS A 2 37.91 60.31 28.62
N ILE A 3 37.11 59.35 29.07
CA ILE A 3 36.76 58.18 28.30
C ILE A 3 36.03 58.68 27.05
N ASN A 4 36.58 58.39 25.88
CA ASN A 4 36.07 58.87 24.60
C ASN A 4 34.78 58.10 24.26
N ILE A 5 33.66 58.59 24.78
CA ILE A 5 32.32 58.00 24.68
C ILE A 5 31.97 57.67 23.21
N ASN A 6 32.40 58.48 22.25
CA ASN A 6 32.14 58.23 20.82
C ASN A 6 32.78 56.94 20.28
N LYS A 7 33.95 56.53 20.79
CA LYS A 7 34.60 55.29 20.33
C LYS A 7 33.87 54.05 20.84
N GLN A 8 33.33 54.11 22.06
CA GLN A 8 32.52 53.04 22.66
C GLN A 8 31.22 52.80 21.88
N PHE A 9 30.49 53.86 21.52
CA PHE A 9 29.26 53.72 20.73
C PHE A 9 29.49 53.10 19.34
N LYS A 10 30.63 53.39 18.70
CA LYS A 10 30.94 52.81 17.39
C LYS A 10 31.18 51.29 17.47
N ILE A 11 31.87 50.82 18.52
CA ILE A 11 32.12 49.39 18.75
C ILE A 11 30.81 48.66 19.09
N ILE A 12 29.98 49.21 19.97
CA ILE A 12 28.68 48.63 20.33
C ILE A 12 27.78 48.48 19.09
N LYS A 13 27.73 49.50 18.21
CA LYS A 13 26.95 49.43 16.97
C LYS A 13 27.42 48.30 16.04
N TYR A 14 28.73 48.09 15.92
CA TYR A 14 29.28 46.98 15.12
C TYR A 14 28.95 45.61 15.73
N ILE A 15 29.04 45.46 17.04
CA ILE A 15 28.70 44.21 17.72
C ILE A 15 27.22 43.87 17.53
N ILE A 16 26.31 44.85 17.66
CA ILE A 16 24.87 44.64 17.44
C ILE A 16 24.59 44.20 15.99
N ILE A 17 25.24 44.80 14.99
CA ILE A 17 25.07 44.40 13.59
C ILE A 17 25.57 42.98 13.35
N ILE A 18 26.72 42.59 13.92
CA ILE A 18 27.23 41.22 13.81
C ILE A 18 26.28 40.22 14.45
N ILE A 19 25.74 40.53 15.63
CA ILE A 19 24.75 39.67 16.31
C ILE A 19 23.49 39.52 15.47
N LEU A 20 22.98 40.60 14.87
CA LEU A 20 21.80 40.53 13.99
C LEU A 20 22.06 39.67 12.75
N ILE A 21 23.25 39.78 12.14
CA ILE A 21 23.64 38.93 10.99
C ILE A 21 23.71 37.46 11.41
N ILE A 22 24.27 37.14 12.58
CA ILE A 22 24.32 35.75 13.08
C ILE A 22 22.90 35.21 13.31
N ILE A 23 22.00 36.01 13.91
CA ILE A 23 20.60 35.62 14.11
C ILE A 23 19.88 35.39 12.78
N GLU A 24 20.12 36.22 11.75
CA GLU A 24 19.54 36.01 10.41
C GLU A 24 20.08 34.73 9.75
N ILE A 25 21.37 34.44 9.88
CA ILE A 25 21.97 33.21 9.33
C ILE A 25 21.39 31.97 10.02
N GLU A 26 21.28 31.98 11.35
CA GLU A 26 20.67 30.88 12.11
C GLU A 26 19.19 30.69 11.76
N ASN A 27 18.42 31.79 11.63
CA ASN A 27 17.02 31.71 11.24
C ASN A 27 16.84 31.20 9.81
N LYS A 28 17.71 31.58 8.86
CA LYS A 28 17.69 31.03 7.49
C LYS A 28 17.94 29.54 7.47
N SER A 29 18.83 29.03 8.33
CA SER A 29 19.11 27.59 8.41
C SER A 29 17.94 26.77 8.96
N LYS A 30 17.10 27.35 9.85
CA LYS A 30 15.94 26.66 10.42
C LYS A 30 14.69 26.71 9.55
N ILE A 31 14.51 27.76 8.74
CA ILE A 31 13.31 27.90 7.89
C ILE A 31 13.31 26.87 6.74
N ASN A 32 14.49 26.39 6.31
CA ASN A 32 14.57 25.34 5.29
C ASN A 32 14.02 23.97 5.73
N CYS A 33 13.64 23.77 7.00
CA CYS A 33 13.14 22.48 7.49
C CYS A 33 11.62 22.43 7.73
N LEU A 34 10.88 23.53 7.58
CA LEU A 34 9.41 23.49 7.66
C LEU A 34 8.76 23.16 6.30
N THR A 35 9.57 22.98 5.26
CA THR A 35 9.16 22.70 3.87
C THR A 35 9.38 21.24 3.47
N GLY A 36 9.52 20.32 4.43
CA GLY A 36 9.57 18.90 4.14
C GLY A 36 8.22 18.40 3.65
N CYS A 37 8.19 17.79 2.46
CA CYS A 37 7.00 17.17 1.87
C CYS A 37 6.34 16.17 2.84
N GLU A 38 7.11 15.60 3.78
CA GLU A 38 6.71 14.56 4.73
C GLU A 38 5.62 15.00 5.71
N THR A 39 5.45 16.31 5.90
CA THR A 39 4.41 16.86 6.79
C THR A 39 3.08 17.12 6.08
N LEU A 40 3.04 17.03 4.75
CA LEU A 40 1.84 17.30 3.97
C LEU A 40 0.90 16.10 3.98
N SER A 41 -0.39 16.35 4.13
CA SER A 41 -1.42 15.35 3.86
C SER A 41 -1.40 14.95 2.38
N SER A 42 -2.01 13.81 2.04
CA SER A 42 -2.09 13.32 0.66
C SER A 42 -2.65 14.37 -0.31
N GLU A 43 -3.67 15.12 0.11
CA GLU A 43 -4.29 16.18 -0.69
C GLU A 43 -3.36 17.37 -0.88
N LEU A 44 -2.71 17.84 0.19
CA LEU A 44 -1.74 18.92 0.12
C LEU A 44 -0.50 18.54 -0.68
N CYS A 45 -0.13 17.26 -0.67
CA CYS A 45 0.97 16.72 -1.47
C CYS A 45 0.74 16.92 -2.97
N LEU A 46 -0.48 16.62 -3.44
CA LEU A 46 -0.87 16.81 -4.83
C LEU A 46 -0.83 18.29 -5.22
N ALA A 47 -1.24 19.18 -4.31
CA ALA A 47 -1.16 20.62 -4.52
C ALA A 47 0.29 21.16 -4.52
N ALA A 48 1.20 20.49 -3.82
CA ALA A 48 2.62 20.85 -3.72
C ALA A 48 3.49 20.30 -4.87
N TYR A 49 2.89 19.64 -5.87
CA TYR A 49 3.59 19.25 -7.09
C TYR A 49 4.10 20.50 -7.86
N PRO A 50 5.33 20.48 -8.43
CA PRO A 50 6.22 19.33 -8.59
C PRO A 50 7.21 19.10 -7.44
N MET A 51 7.21 19.92 -6.39
CA MET A 51 8.18 19.79 -5.30
C MET A 51 7.97 18.49 -4.52
N CYS A 52 6.71 18.12 -4.33
CA CYS A 52 6.31 16.93 -3.61
C CYS A 52 5.55 15.96 -4.52
N MET A 53 5.73 14.67 -4.25
CA MET A 53 5.00 13.61 -4.93
C MET A 53 4.55 12.58 -3.90
N SER A 54 3.35 12.03 -4.11
CA SER A 54 2.84 10.98 -3.26
C SER A 54 3.41 9.62 -3.68
N LEU A 55 4.05 8.94 -2.74
CA LEU A 55 4.46 7.55 -2.85
C LEU A 55 3.45 6.65 -2.14
N ILE A 56 2.78 5.79 -2.90
CA ILE A 56 1.85 4.80 -2.36
C ILE A 56 2.63 3.55 -1.95
N LEU A 57 2.54 3.19 -0.67
CA LEU A 57 3.14 1.99 -0.11
C LEU A 57 2.04 0.98 0.26
N THR A 58 2.30 -0.29 -0.02
CA THR A 58 1.45 -1.41 0.37
C THR A 58 1.81 -1.81 1.80
N SER A 59 0.83 -1.84 2.70
CA SER A 59 1.03 -2.40 4.04
C SER A 59 0.99 -3.92 4.00
N CYS A 60 1.61 -4.58 4.98
CA CYS A 60 1.50 -6.04 5.09
C CYS A 60 0.08 -6.53 5.36
N CYS A 61 -0.65 -5.82 6.23
CA CYS A 61 -2.07 -6.06 6.43
C CYS A 61 -2.83 -5.38 5.28
N PRO A 62 -4.07 -5.80 4.95
CA PRO A 62 -4.86 -5.14 3.91
C PRO A 62 -4.92 -3.63 4.13
N GLY A 63 -4.36 -2.87 3.19
CA GLY A 63 -4.24 -1.43 3.30
C GLY A 63 -3.18 -0.85 2.38
N GLN A 64 -3.28 0.45 2.15
CA GLN A 64 -2.26 1.26 1.49
C GLN A 64 -2.13 2.57 2.24
N VAL A 65 -0.92 3.10 2.31
CA VAL A 65 -0.67 4.45 2.79
C VAL A 65 -0.01 5.27 1.70
N SER A 66 -0.34 6.55 1.65
CA SER A 66 0.33 7.52 0.78
C SER A 66 1.30 8.35 1.63
N LEU A 67 2.60 8.29 1.33
CA LEU A 67 3.59 9.18 1.91
C LEU A 67 3.82 10.35 0.95
N CYS A 68 3.84 11.57 1.46
CA CYS A 68 4.25 12.71 0.66
C CYS A 68 5.75 12.92 0.83
N LEU A 69 6.51 12.81 -0.26
CA LEU A 69 7.97 12.91 -0.23
C LEU A 69 8.43 13.89 -1.30
N GLU A 70 9.69 14.34 -1.20
CA GLU A 70 10.33 15.09 -2.28
C GLU A 70 10.30 14.28 -3.58
N ILE A 71 10.03 14.96 -4.70
CA ILE A 71 9.86 14.30 -6.00
C ILE A 71 11.08 13.46 -6.40
N ASP A 72 12.29 13.93 -6.12
CA ASP A 72 13.54 13.22 -6.44
C ASP A 72 13.65 11.89 -5.66
N THR A 73 13.18 11.87 -4.41
CA THR A 73 13.14 10.65 -3.60
C THR A 73 12.14 9.65 -4.17
N VAL A 74 10.96 10.11 -4.60
CA VAL A 74 9.93 9.24 -5.21
C VAL A 74 10.40 8.71 -6.56
N ILE A 75 10.95 9.56 -7.43
CA ILE A 75 11.50 9.15 -8.73
C ILE A 75 12.65 8.17 -8.53
N GLY A 76 13.56 8.42 -7.57
CA GLY A 76 14.66 7.52 -7.23
C GLY A 76 14.17 6.14 -6.81
N TYR A 77 13.18 6.08 -5.92
CA TYR A 77 12.57 4.82 -5.48
C TYR A 77 11.89 4.07 -6.63
N ILE A 78 11.07 4.76 -7.44
CA ILE A 78 10.35 4.14 -8.56
C ILE A 78 11.33 3.64 -9.62
N SER A 79 12.39 4.40 -9.91
CA SER A 79 13.40 4.04 -10.92
C SER A 79 14.24 2.83 -10.49
N ASN A 80 14.45 2.65 -9.18
CA ASN A 80 15.19 1.52 -8.61
C ASN A 80 14.29 0.39 -8.09
N LYS A 81 12.98 0.44 -8.39
CA LYS A 81 12.03 -0.58 -7.94
C LYS A 81 12.35 -1.93 -8.57
N LYS A 82 12.56 -2.94 -7.73
CA LYS A 82 12.82 -4.33 -8.11
C LYS A 82 11.53 -5.15 -8.13
N LEU A 83 11.65 -6.38 -8.62
CA LEU A 83 10.56 -7.37 -8.68
C LEU A 83 10.28 -8.07 -7.35
N GLU A 84 11.20 -7.99 -6.39
CA GLU A 84 11.08 -8.62 -5.08
C GLU A 84 11.23 -7.57 -3.99
N ILE A 85 10.49 -7.75 -2.88
CA ILE A 85 10.62 -6.93 -1.68
C ILE A 85 12.08 -6.99 -1.22
N GLN A 86 12.67 -5.83 -0.95
CA GLN A 86 14.06 -5.72 -0.53
C GLN A 86 14.17 -5.45 0.97
N ASN A 87 13.32 -4.55 1.47
CA ASN A 87 13.29 -4.12 2.85
C ASN A 87 11.84 -3.89 3.29
N CYS A 88 11.69 -3.63 4.58
CA CYS A 88 10.43 -3.28 5.20
C CYS A 88 10.52 -1.86 5.75
N LEU A 89 9.45 -1.11 5.68
CA LEU A 89 9.35 0.21 6.29
C LEU A 89 8.41 0.12 7.48
N ARG A 90 8.87 0.46 8.68
CA ARG A 90 8.05 0.48 9.89
C ARG A 90 7.72 1.91 10.28
N ASN A 91 6.45 2.21 10.45
CA ASN A 91 6.03 3.48 11.04
C ASN A 91 6.32 3.46 12.55
N LEU A 92 7.12 4.41 13.04
CA LEU A 92 7.58 4.44 14.44
C LEU A 92 6.44 4.76 15.43
N GLN A 93 5.39 5.43 14.97
CA GLN A 93 4.26 5.83 15.82
C GLN A 93 3.20 4.72 15.91
N THR A 94 2.86 4.09 14.79
CA THR A 94 1.79 3.09 14.72
C THR A 94 2.30 1.65 14.81
N GLY A 95 3.59 1.43 14.57
CA GLY A 95 4.19 0.10 14.49
C GLY A 95 3.84 -0.67 13.21
N VAL A 96 3.07 -0.09 12.29
CA VAL A 96 2.63 -0.73 11.05
C VAL A 96 3.79 -0.86 10.07
N PHE A 97 3.86 -2.00 9.40
CA PHE A 97 4.88 -2.34 8.41
C PHE A 97 4.36 -2.21 6.98
N TYR A 98 5.23 -1.73 6.11
CA TYR A 98 5.01 -1.55 4.68
C TYR A 98 6.14 -2.18 3.87
N GLU A 99 5.82 -2.59 2.65
CA GLU A 99 6.77 -3.23 1.75
C GLU A 99 7.60 -2.20 0.99
N LEU A 100 8.92 -2.34 1.04
CA LEU A 100 9.83 -1.59 0.17
C LEU A 100 10.37 -2.49 -0.93
N TRP A 101 10.05 -2.13 -2.15
CA TRP A 101 10.43 -2.86 -3.36
C TRP A 101 11.73 -2.34 -3.97
N GLY A 102 12.39 -1.37 -3.33
CA GLY A 102 13.62 -0.74 -3.78
C GLY A 102 14.23 0.10 -2.67
N ASP A 103 15.41 0.67 -2.95
CA ASP A 103 16.10 1.52 -2.00
C ASP A 103 15.41 2.90 -1.92
N ILE A 104 15.24 3.40 -0.70
CA ILE A 104 14.66 4.71 -0.42
C ILE A 104 15.50 5.39 0.67
N ASN A 105 15.61 6.72 0.58
CA ASN A 105 16.27 7.51 1.62
C ASN A 105 15.51 7.40 2.94
N GLU A 106 16.19 7.72 4.06
CA GLU A 106 15.54 7.77 5.38
C GLU A 106 14.34 8.73 5.37
N ILE A 107 13.20 8.26 5.86
CA ILE A 107 11.96 9.05 5.93
C ILE A 107 11.67 9.38 7.39
N PRO A 108 11.53 10.66 7.77
CA PRO A 108 11.13 11.07 9.11
C PRO A 108 9.89 10.32 9.63
N GLY A 109 10.00 9.74 10.83
CA GLY A 109 8.92 8.97 11.46
C GLY A 109 8.83 7.50 11.00
N TYR A 110 9.72 7.07 10.12
CA TYR A 110 9.81 5.69 9.67
C TYR A 110 11.22 5.12 9.89
N GLU A 111 11.30 3.81 10.03
CA GLU A 111 12.54 3.05 10.11
C GLU A 111 12.57 2.01 8.99
N ILE A 112 13.69 1.92 8.27
CA ILE A 112 13.91 0.89 7.26
C ILE A 112 14.54 -0.32 7.95
N ILE A 113 13.86 -1.46 7.88
CA ILE A 113 14.23 -2.71 8.56
C ILE A 113 14.44 -3.78 7.47
N PRO A 114 15.50 -4.62 7.56
CA PRO A 114 15.64 -5.75 6.65
C PRO A 114 14.50 -6.75 6.82
N ILE A 115 14.21 -7.52 5.78
CA ILE A 115 13.21 -8.61 5.87
C ILE A 115 13.63 -9.59 6.98
N PRO A 116 12.72 -9.98 7.89
CA PRO A 116 13.02 -10.97 8.91
C PRO A 116 13.44 -12.30 8.26
N ASN A 117 14.70 -12.68 8.45
CA ASN A 117 15.23 -13.96 7.95
C ASN A 117 15.76 -14.84 9.09
N ILE A 118 15.42 -14.50 10.34
CA ILE A 118 15.84 -15.28 11.49
C ILE A 118 14.88 -16.44 11.70
N THR A 119 15.43 -17.62 11.92
CA THR A 119 14.67 -18.86 12.16
C THR A 119 14.84 -19.36 13.60
N CYS A 120 13.91 -20.18 14.08
CA CYS A 120 14.04 -20.83 15.39
C CYS A 120 15.35 -21.62 15.55
N LYS A 121 15.86 -22.20 14.46
CA LYS A 121 17.11 -22.94 14.45
C LYS A 121 18.32 -22.04 14.74
N GLU A 122 18.31 -20.81 14.24
CA GLU A 122 19.39 -19.83 14.44
C GLU A 122 19.36 -19.22 15.83
N LEU A 123 18.18 -19.02 16.42
CA LEU A 123 18.05 -18.56 17.79
C LEU A 123 18.53 -19.57 18.84
N ASN A 124 18.49 -20.86 18.47
CA ASN A 124 18.92 -21.98 19.28
C ASN A 124 18.28 -21.99 20.68
N CYS A 125 16.96 -21.71 20.73
CA CYS A 125 16.21 -21.55 21.98
C CYS A 125 16.28 -22.82 22.86
N GLU A 126 16.22 -23.99 22.23
CA GLU A 126 16.25 -25.29 22.92
C GLU A 126 17.54 -25.50 23.73
N SER A 127 18.69 -25.10 23.18
CA SER A 127 19.98 -25.18 23.91
C SER A 127 20.03 -24.30 25.15
N LYS A 128 19.20 -23.25 25.17
CA LYS A 128 19.06 -22.31 26.29
C LYS A 128 17.93 -22.72 27.24
N GLY A 129 17.25 -23.84 26.98
CA GLY A 129 16.12 -24.32 27.79
C GLY A 129 14.83 -23.51 27.58
N PHE A 130 14.66 -22.89 26.42
CA PHE A 130 13.45 -22.18 26.02
C PHE A 130 12.81 -22.86 24.81
N ASP A 131 11.50 -22.68 24.66
CA ASP A 131 10.78 -23.09 23.47
C ASP A 131 10.83 -21.94 22.46
N CYS A 132 10.95 -22.28 21.17
CA CYS A 132 10.84 -21.29 20.12
C CYS A 132 9.39 -21.25 19.62
N ILE A 133 8.76 -20.07 19.68
CA ILE A 133 7.44 -19.84 19.10
C ILE A 133 7.54 -18.73 18.06
N TYR A 134 6.68 -18.77 17.07
CA TYR A 134 6.55 -17.68 16.10
C TYR A 134 5.46 -16.72 16.57
N GLU A 135 5.84 -15.49 16.91
CA GLU A 135 4.92 -14.42 17.28
C GLU A 135 4.60 -13.56 16.06
N SER A 136 3.32 -13.22 15.88
CA SER A 136 2.90 -12.32 14.81
C SER A 136 3.44 -10.91 15.05
N VAL A 137 4.17 -10.36 14.08
CA VAL A 137 4.71 -9.00 14.15
C VAL A 137 3.59 -7.94 14.06
N ALA A 138 2.49 -8.28 13.40
CA ALA A 138 1.30 -7.44 13.25
C ALA A 138 0.02 -8.29 13.41
N ASP A 139 -1.07 -7.66 13.87
CA ASP A 139 -2.41 -8.25 13.96
C ASP A 139 -3.05 -8.37 12.55
N CYS A 140 -2.47 -9.15 11.65
CA CYS A 140 -3.06 -9.47 10.35
C CYS A 140 -3.68 -10.87 10.38
N GLU A 141 -4.88 -11.05 9.82
CA GLU A 141 -5.52 -12.37 9.72
C GLU A 141 -4.74 -13.31 8.78
N GLU A 142 -4.14 -12.78 7.71
CA GLU A 142 -3.36 -13.53 6.72
C GLU A 142 -2.15 -12.69 6.23
N PRO A 143 -0.97 -12.81 6.86
CA PRO A 143 0.22 -12.10 6.41
C PRO A 143 0.83 -12.80 5.18
N GLU A 144 0.44 -12.38 3.97
CA GLU A 144 1.08 -12.83 2.73
C GLU A 144 2.47 -12.17 2.53
N SER A 145 2.67 -10.99 3.13
CA SER A 145 3.89 -10.20 2.97
C SER A 145 5.08 -10.78 3.73
N LEU A 146 6.25 -10.81 3.08
CA LEU A 146 7.54 -11.16 3.70
C LEU A 146 7.87 -10.26 4.90
N CYS A 147 7.39 -9.02 4.90
CA CYS A 147 7.66 -8.04 5.97
C CYS A 147 6.90 -8.29 7.27
N CYS A 148 5.85 -9.11 7.23
CA CYS A 148 5.02 -9.42 8.39
C CYS A 148 4.90 -10.90 8.64
N GLN A 149 5.89 -11.67 8.17
CA GLN A 149 6.05 -13.03 8.61
C GLN A 149 6.22 -13.05 10.13
N PRO A 150 5.59 -14.02 10.81
CA PRO A 150 5.82 -14.22 12.23
C PRO A 150 7.31 -14.35 12.56
N GLU A 151 7.78 -13.64 13.58
CA GLU A 151 9.16 -13.70 14.03
C GLU A 151 9.34 -14.77 15.10
N PRO A 152 10.41 -15.57 15.05
CA PRO A 152 10.68 -16.52 16.10
C PRO A 152 11.16 -15.80 17.37
N VAL A 153 10.57 -16.14 18.51
CA VAL A 153 10.94 -15.64 19.83
C VAL A 153 11.21 -16.82 20.75
N CYS A 154 12.34 -16.78 21.46
CA CYS A 154 12.60 -17.74 22.54
C CYS A 154 11.71 -17.38 23.74
N THR A 155 10.72 -18.21 24.03
CA THR A 155 9.85 -18.01 25.18
C THR A 155 9.98 -19.17 26.16
N ASN A 156 9.74 -18.88 27.44
CA ASN A 156 9.55 -19.94 28.41
C ASN A 156 8.07 -20.36 28.37
N PHE A 157 7.64 -20.92 27.24
CA PHE A 157 6.23 -21.22 26.99
C PHE A 157 5.65 -22.16 28.06
N LEU A 158 6.45 -23.12 28.54
CA LEU A 158 6.11 -23.96 29.70
C LEU A 158 5.80 -23.15 30.98
N LYS A 159 6.42 -22.00 31.21
CA LYS A 159 6.07 -21.09 32.32
C LYS A 159 4.82 -20.25 32.04
N SER A 160 4.64 -19.82 30.79
CA SER A 160 3.51 -19.01 30.33
C SER A 160 2.18 -19.78 30.39
N ILE A 161 2.14 -21.01 29.89
CA ILE A 161 0.93 -21.86 29.97
C ILE A 161 0.55 -22.11 31.43
N ASN A 162 1.53 -22.37 32.30
CA ASN A 162 1.28 -22.54 33.74
C ASN A 162 0.71 -21.29 34.43
N SER A 163 0.85 -20.10 33.83
CA SER A 163 0.30 -18.85 34.37
C SER A 163 -1.09 -18.49 33.82
N LYS A 164 -1.41 -18.91 32.57
CA LYS A 164 -2.64 -18.54 31.87
C LYS A 164 -3.73 -19.61 31.89
N ILE A 165 -3.37 -20.87 32.17
CA ILE A 165 -4.35 -21.84 32.64
C ILE A 165 -4.77 -21.35 34.03
N ILE A 166 -5.91 -20.67 34.10
CA ILE A 166 -6.66 -20.58 35.35
C ILE A 166 -7.08 -22.01 35.64
N PHE A 167 -6.21 -22.76 36.30
CA PHE A 167 -6.65 -23.93 37.03
C PHE A 167 -7.74 -23.38 37.94
N GLY A 168 -8.99 -23.80 37.72
CA GLY A 168 -10.04 -23.53 38.70
C GLY A 168 -9.41 -23.80 40.06
N ARG A 169 -9.43 -22.81 40.97
CA ARG A 169 -8.68 -22.89 42.25
C ARG A 169 -9.08 -24.11 43.09
N THR A 170 -10.14 -24.80 42.68
CA THR A 170 -10.66 -26.04 43.21
C THR A 170 -10.03 -27.28 42.55
N ARG A 171 -9.57 -28.18 43.41
CA ARG A 171 -9.15 -29.53 43.03
C ARG A 171 -10.30 -30.25 42.31
N CYS A 172 -10.01 -30.80 41.14
CA CYS A 172 -10.96 -31.61 40.39
C CYS A 172 -10.98 -33.02 41.00
N ASP A 173 -11.88 -33.24 41.97
CA ASP A 173 -11.99 -34.50 42.71
C ASP A 173 -13.03 -35.48 42.12
N LEU A 174 -13.48 -35.28 40.88
CA LEU A 174 -14.41 -36.21 40.24
C LEU A 174 -13.68 -37.54 40.00
N PRO A 175 -14.14 -38.68 40.54
CA PRO A 175 -13.56 -39.97 40.23
C PRO A 175 -13.81 -40.28 38.75
N CYS A 176 -12.73 -40.52 38.01
CA CYS A 176 -12.77 -40.89 36.60
C CYS A 176 -12.46 -42.38 36.45
N VAL A 177 -12.97 -42.98 35.37
CA VAL A 177 -12.65 -44.36 34.98
C VAL A 177 -11.18 -44.44 34.54
N ASP A 178 -10.58 -45.63 34.59
CA ASP A 178 -9.21 -45.85 34.10
C ASP A 178 -9.02 -45.29 32.68
N GLY A 179 -7.90 -44.60 32.47
CA GLY A 179 -7.62 -43.89 31.23
C GLY A 179 -8.22 -42.49 31.14
N TYR A 180 -8.96 -42.02 32.14
CA TYR A 180 -9.46 -40.64 32.20
C TYR A 180 -8.92 -39.90 33.43
N VAL A 181 -8.73 -38.59 33.30
CA VAL A 181 -8.29 -37.71 34.39
C VAL A 181 -9.24 -36.53 34.55
N CYS A 182 -9.54 -36.18 35.81
CA CYS A 182 -10.40 -35.04 36.12
C CYS A 182 -9.68 -33.73 35.80
N ARG A 183 -10.33 -32.88 35.00
CA ARG A 183 -9.90 -31.50 34.70
C ARG A 183 -11.10 -30.55 34.77
N MET A 184 -10.82 -29.28 35.04
CA MET A 184 -11.83 -28.22 34.96
C MET A 184 -11.83 -27.65 33.54
N VAL A 185 -12.96 -27.75 32.84
CA VAL A 185 -13.18 -27.13 31.52
C VAL A 185 -14.35 -26.18 31.66
N ASN A 186 -14.15 -24.88 31.41
CA ASN A 186 -15.19 -23.84 31.58
C ASN A 186 -15.91 -23.94 32.95
N ASP A 187 -15.14 -24.07 34.04
CA ASP A 187 -15.63 -24.24 35.42
C ASP A 187 -16.45 -25.52 35.71
N VAL A 188 -16.46 -26.50 34.81
CA VAL A 188 -17.09 -27.81 35.00
C VAL A 188 -16.03 -28.89 35.22
N LYS A 189 -16.23 -29.74 36.23
CA LYS A 189 -15.41 -30.94 36.45
C LYS A 189 -15.71 -31.97 35.36
N THR A 190 -14.73 -32.27 34.52
CA THR A 190 -14.87 -33.17 33.37
C THR A 190 -13.76 -34.22 33.39
N CYS A 191 -14.12 -35.48 33.17
CA CYS A 191 -13.15 -36.56 32.95
C CYS A 191 -12.70 -36.55 31.49
N LEU A 192 -11.42 -36.32 31.26
CA LEU A 192 -10.82 -36.23 29.92
C LEU A 192 -9.86 -37.40 29.68
N PRO A 193 -9.81 -37.95 28.46
CA PRO A 193 -9.00 -39.12 28.13
C PRO A 193 -7.50 -38.81 28.20
N THR A 194 -6.71 -39.75 28.69
CA THR A 194 -5.24 -39.62 28.84
C THR A 194 -4.45 -40.28 27.72
N SER A 195 -5.07 -41.14 26.91
CA SER A 195 -4.45 -41.83 25.77
C SER A 195 -5.34 -41.78 24.53
N CYS A 196 -4.73 -41.76 23.35
CA CYS A 196 -5.44 -41.87 22.08
C CYS A 196 -6.06 -43.25 21.85
N ASP A 197 -5.64 -44.28 22.61
CA ASP A 197 -6.17 -45.64 22.49
C ASP A 197 -7.67 -45.75 22.85
N ILE A 198 -8.18 -44.77 23.60
CA ILE A 198 -9.58 -44.71 24.06
C ILE A 198 -10.39 -43.60 23.37
N VAL A 199 -9.80 -42.90 22.40
CA VAL A 199 -10.44 -41.80 21.67
C VAL A 199 -10.59 -42.17 20.21
N GLN A 200 -11.82 -42.12 19.71
CA GLN A 200 -12.11 -42.29 18.29
C GLN A 200 -12.35 -40.92 17.66
N CYS A 201 -11.46 -40.51 16.76
CA CYS A 201 -11.55 -39.24 16.05
C CYS A 201 -12.36 -39.35 14.75
N ASP A 202 -13.09 -38.29 14.41
CA ASP A 202 -13.86 -38.20 13.18
C ASP A 202 -12.94 -38.09 11.95
N VAL A 203 -13.48 -38.42 10.77
CA VAL A 203 -12.74 -38.32 9.50
C VAL A 203 -12.26 -36.89 9.28
N GLY A 204 -10.99 -36.75 8.89
CA GLY A 204 -10.34 -35.44 8.74
C GLY A 204 -9.77 -34.87 10.03
N THR A 205 -9.79 -35.64 11.12
CA THR A 205 -9.14 -35.28 12.38
C THR A 205 -8.16 -36.37 12.84
N GLU A 206 -7.14 -36.00 13.61
CA GLU A 206 -6.15 -36.90 14.22
C GLU A 206 -6.05 -36.68 15.73
N CYS A 207 -5.84 -37.77 16.48
CA CYS A 207 -5.68 -37.70 17.93
C CYS A 207 -4.26 -37.26 18.29
N LEU A 208 -4.14 -36.19 19.07
CA LEU A 208 -2.85 -35.69 19.55
C LEU A 208 -2.86 -35.50 21.08
N PRO A 209 -1.72 -35.73 21.75
CA PRO A 209 -1.54 -35.43 23.16
C PRO A 209 -1.39 -33.93 23.40
N LEU A 210 -2.13 -33.41 24.38
CA LEU A 210 -1.93 -32.08 24.95
C LEU A 210 -0.88 -32.13 26.05
N ILE A 211 0.38 -31.99 25.62
CA ILE A 211 1.56 -32.02 26.50
C ILE A 211 1.42 -30.92 27.58
N GLY A 212 1.66 -31.31 28.83
CA GLY A 212 1.50 -30.43 30.01
C GLY A 212 0.13 -30.54 30.71
N VAL A 213 -0.93 -30.93 30.00
CA VAL A 213 -2.26 -31.16 30.60
C VAL A 213 -2.47 -32.64 30.96
N GLY A 214 -1.78 -33.53 30.24
CA GLY A 214 -1.86 -34.98 30.44
C GLY A 214 -3.17 -35.58 29.91
N ILE A 215 -3.69 -35.01 28.82
CA ILE A 215 -4.91 -35.47 28.13
C ILE A 215 -4.64 -35.55 26.62
N VAL A 216 -5.55 -36.17 25.87
CA VAL A 216 -5.52 -36.20 24.38
C VAL A 216 -6.80 -35.58 23.80
N SER A 217 -6.75 -35.12 22.54
CA SER A 217 -7.91 -34.59 21.80
C SER A 217 -7.74 -34.78 20.28
N CYS A 218 -8.84 -34.74 19.54
CA CYS A 218 -8.84 -34.78 18.07
C CYS A 218 -8.65 -33.38 17.48
N PHE A 219 -7.77 -33.23 16.49
CA PHE A 219 -7.46 -31.98 15.79
C PHE A 219 -7.64 -32.15 14.29
N LYS A 220 -8.09 -31.11 13.58
CA LYS A 220 -8.30 -31.16 12.13
C LYS A 220 -6.96 -31.29 11.38
N VAL A 221 -6.90 -32.20 10.41
CA VAL A 221 -5.76 -32.34 9.50
C VAL A 221 -5.83 -31.23 8.45
N ILE A 222 -4.78 -30.41 8.34
CA ILE A 222 -4.67 -29.37 7.31
C ILE A 222 -4.00 -30.02 6.09
N GLU A 223 -4.77 -30.28 5.03
CA GLU A 223 -4.21 -30.70 3.75
C GLU A 223 -3.49 -29.50 3.09
N ASN A 224 -2.17 -29.55 3.01
CA ASN A 224 -1.37 -28.53 2.34
C ASN A 224 -1.80 -28.39 0.87
N LEU A 225 -2.39 -27.24 0.52
CA LEU A 225 -2.61 -26.82 -0.87
C LEU A 225 -1.26 -26.80 -1.62
N THR A 226 -0.95 -27.90 -2.30
CA THR A 226 0.24 -28.02 -3.14
C THR A 226 -0.19 -28.08 -4.60
N THR A 227 0.13 -26.98 -5.30
CA THR A 227 0.51 -26.92 -6.72
C THR A 227 -0.38 -27.60 -7.75
N THR A 228 -1.44 -26.89 -8.17
CA THR A 228 -2.08 -27.13 -9.47
C THR A 228 -1.09 -26.80 -10.60
N THR A 229 -0.39 -27.82 -11.06
CA THR A 229 0.51 -27.76 -12.22
C THR A 229 -0.37 -27.79 -13.47
N VAL A 230 -0.61 -26.65 -14.10
CA VAL A 230 -1.34 -26.58 -15.37
C VAL A 230 -0.43 -27.13 -16.48
N LEU A 231 -0.77 -28.31 -16.97
CA LEU A 231 -0.15 -28.99 -18.10
C LEU A 231 -0.31 -28.16 -19.38
N ILE A 232 0.78 -27.57 -19.87
CA ILE A 232 0.86 -27.07 -21.25
C ILE A 232 1.11 -28.27 -22.16
N ASN A 233 0.11 -28.65 -22.93
CA ASN A 233 0.23 -29.64 -23.99
C ASN A 233 1.12 -29.08 -25.11
N ASN A 234 2.37 -29.52 -25.11
CA ASN A 234 3.29 -29.43 -26.23
C ASN A 234 2.75 -30.25 -27.40
N ASN A 235 2.27 -29.59 -28.44
CA ASN A 235 2.11 -30.22 -29.76
C ASN A 235 2.93 -29.48 -30.82
N SER A 236 3.99 -30.19 -31.22
CA SER A 236 4.66 -30.17 -32.52
C SER A 236 5.64 -29.03 -32.89
N ASN A 237 6.90 -29.46 -32.95
CA ASN A 237 7.84 -29.34 -34.07
C ASN A 237 8.38 -27.94 -34.41
N ASN A 238 9.56 -27.62 -33.87
CA ASN A 238 10.79 -27.65 -34.68
C ASN A 238 12.05 -27.44 -33.85
N ASN A 239 13.11 -28.12 -34.29
CA ASN A 239 14.47 -28.08 -33.79
C ASN A 239 15.01 -26.65 -33.66
N ASN A 240 15.52 -26.29 -32.49
CA ASN A 240 16.91 -25.85 -32.34
C ASN A 240 17.27 -25.61 -30.86
N ASN A 241 18.47 -26.07 -30.53
CA ASN A 241 19.14 -25.90 -29.25
C ASN A 241 19.27 -24.43 -28.90
N GLY A 242 18.70 -24.03 -27.76
CA GLY A 242 18.91 -22.73 -27.17
C GLY A 242 18.14 -22.67 -25.87
N SER A 243 18.89 -22.56 -24.77
CA SER A 243 18.39 -22.24 -23.43
C SER A 243 17.50 -21.00 -23.50
N GLY A 244 16.19 -21.23 -23.59
CA GLY A 244 15.17 -20.18 -23.64
C GLY A 244 15.02 -19.56 -22.27
N GLU A 245 15.64 -18.40 -22.11
CA GLU A 245 15.35 -17.45 -21.04
C GLU A 245 13.86 -17.07 -21.11
N ILE A 246 13.13 -17.24 -20.01
CA ILE A 246 11.71 -16.89 -19.91
C ILE A 246 11.65 -15.36 -19.81
N ILE A 247 11.61 -14.72 -20.97
CA ILE A 247 11.29 -13.29 -21.07
C ILE A 247 9.77 -13.19 -20.89
N VAL A 248 9.34 -12.87 -19.66
CA VAL A 248 7.97 -12.41 -19.40
C VAL A 248 7.87 -10.98 -19.95
N GLU A 249 7.72 -10.86 -21.26
CA GLU A 249 7.23 -9.62 -21.85
C GLU A 249 5.80 -9.42 -21.34
N ARG A 250 5.60 -8.41 -20.49
CA ARG A 250 4.30 -7.78 -20.26
C ARG A 250 3.84 -7.15 -21.57
N THR A 251 3.44 -7.98 -22.53
CA THR A 251 2.50 -7.53 -23.54
C THR A 251 1.25 -7.09 -22.78
N ASN A 252 0.66 -5.99 -23.21
CA ASN A 252 -0.71 -5.62 -22.85
C ASN A 252 -1.60 -6.81 -23.24
N GLN A 253 -1.68 -7.82 -22.38
CA GLN A 253 -2.65 -8.89 -22.48
C GLN A 253 -3.97 -8.21 -22.16
N THR A 254 -4.60 -7.70 -23.22
CA THR A 254 -6.04 -7.69 -23.33
C THR A 254 -6.49 -9.05 -22.83
N VAL A 255 -7.06 -9.10 -21.62
CA VAL A 255 -7.60 -10.33 -21.05
C VAL A 255 -8.70 -10.74 -22.02
N SER A 256 -8.37 -11.68 -22.90
CA SER A 256 -9.31 -12.21 -23.88
C SER A 256 -10.32 -13.04 -23.11
N CYS A 257 -11.60 -12.94 -23.48
CA CYS A 257 -12.70 -13.74 -22.93
C CYS A 257 -12.43 -15.26 -22.97
N GLU A 258 -11.44 -15.70 -23.75
CA GLU A 258 -11.00 -17.10 -23.83
C GLU A 258 -10.23 -17.60 -22.60
N LEU A 259 -9.61 -16.72 -21.80
CA LEU A 259 -8.79 -17.12 -20.65
C LEU A 259 -9.58 -17.25 -19.35
N SER A 260 -10.72 -16.56 -19.24
CA SER A 260 -11.62 -16.74 -18.11
C SER A 260 -12.65 -17.81 -18.47
N ASN A 261 -12.46 -19.01 -17.94
CA ASN A 261 -13.51 -20.05 -17.86
C ASN A 261 -14.73 -19.61 -17.02
N ASN A 262 -14.85 -18.31 -16.71
CA ASN A 262 -15.95 -17.70 -16.00
C ASN A 262 -17.07 -17.42 -17.00
N SER A 263 -18.03 -18.33 -17.07
CA SER A 263 -19.35 -18.00 -17.61
C SER A 263 -19.86 -16.75 -16.90
N CYS A 264 -20.00 -15.63 -17.63
CA CYS A 264 -20.62 -14.44 -17.08
C CYS A 264 -22.00 -14.79 -16.49
N PRO A 265 -22.44 -14.11 -15.41
CA PRO A 265 -23.75 -14.36 -14.84
C PRO A 265 -24.86 -14.24 -15.89
N SER A 266 -25.97 -14.96 -15.71
CA SER A 266 -27.15 -14.82 -16.58
C SER A 266 -27.54 -13.35 -16.74
N GLY A 267 -27.70 -12.91 -18.00
CA GLY A 267 -27.94 -11.50 -18.33
C GLY A 267 -26.69 -10.67 -18.63
N PHE A 268 -25.50 -11.28 -18.61
CA PHE A 268 -24.24 -10.66 -19.00
C PHE A 268 -23.53 -11.48 -20.09
N GLU A 269 -22.86 -10.81 -21.02
CA GLU A 269 -21.96 -11.39 -22.01
C GLU A 269 -20.52 -10.95 -21.76
N CYS A 270 -19.55 -11.78 -22.13
CA CYS A 270 -18.16 -11.38 -22.06
C CYS A 270 -17.83 -10.46 -23.25
N SER A 271 -17.30 -9.27 -22.98
CA SER A 271 -16.86 -8.34 -24.01
C SER A 271 -15.46 -7.83 -23.71
N THR A 272 -14.61 -7.89 -24.73
CA THR A 272 -13.29 -7.24 -24.72
C THR A 272 -13.40 -5.71 -24.87
N TYR A 273 -14.58 -5.20 -25.23
CA TYR A 273 -14.86 -3.78 -25.39
C TYR A 273 -15.88 -3.32 -24.35
N ASN A 274 -15.39 -2.74 -23.25
CA ASN A 274 -16.21 -2.10 -22.25
C ASN A 274 -15.78 -0.63 -22.12
N PRO A 275 -16.61 0.34 -22.56
CA PRO A 275 -16.26 1.76 -22.51
C PRO A 275 -16.35 2.37 -21.10
N LEU A 276 -16.93 1.65 -20.13
CA LEU A 276 -17.21 2.14 -18.77
C LEU A 276 -16.17 1.68 -17.75
N ASN A 277 -15.64 0.47 -17.87
CA ASN A 277 -14.66 -0.07 -16.93
C ASN A 277 -13.83 -1.24 -17.52
N SER A 278 -12.84 -1.72 -16.77
CA SER A 278 -12.02 -2.88 -17.13
C SER A 278 -12.70 -4.25 -16.85
N ALA A 279 -14.02 -4.28 -16.64
CA ALA A 279 -14.72 -5.53 -16.36
C ALA A 279 -15.04 -6.30 -17.64
N LEU A 280 -14.81 -7.61 -17.60
CA LEU A 280 -14.98 -8.55 -18.72
C LEU A 280 -16.44 -8.88 -19.00
N CYS A 281 -17.29 -8.93 -17.98
CA CYS A 281 -18.71 -9.27 -18.12
C CYS A 281 -19.57 -8.01 -18.17
N ILE A 282 -20.27 -7.81 -19.29
CA ILE A 282 -21.14 -6.67 -19.55
C ILE A 282 -22.61 -7.13 -19.69
N PRO A 283 -23.63 -6.35 -19.32
CA PRO A 283 -25.03 -6.73 -19.52
C PRO A 283 -25.35 -7.07 -20.99
N TYR A 284 -26.26 -8.01 -21.22
CA TYR A 284 -26.71 -8.43 -22.55
C TYR A 284 -27.46 -7.30 -23.26
N GLY A 285 -27.10 -7.02 -24.51
CA GLY A 285 -27.78 -6.05 -25.36
C GLY A 285 -26.96 -4.78 -25.63
N SER A 286 -27.24 -4.14 -26.76
CA SER A 286 -26.64 -2.85 -27.11
C SER A 286 -26.95 -1.82 -26.03
N PHE A 287 -25.92 -1.31 -25.35
CA PHE A 287 -26.08 -0.16 -24.45
C PHE A 287 -26.67 1.00 -25.25
N ASN A 288 -27.89 1.41 -24.94
CA ASN A 288 -28.32 2.76 -25.24
C ASN A 288 -27.69 3.64 -24.17
N PHE A 289 -26.55 4.25 -24.51
CA PHE A 289 -25.99 5.29 -23.66
C PHE A 289 -26.98 6.47 -23.64
N PHE A 290 -27.19 7.06 -22.46
CA PHE A 290 -28.00 8.28 -22.36
C PHE A 290 -27.41 9.43 -23.18
N ASN A 291 -26.09 9.43 -23.35
CA ASN A 291 -25.30 10.41 -24.08
C ASN A 291 -24.25 9.74 -24.97
N GLU A 292 -23.72 10.49 -25.94
CA GLU A 292 -22.58 10.04 -26.75
C GLU A 292 -21.38 9.70 -25.87
N ILE A 293 -20.63 8.70 -26.32
CA ILE A 293 -19.46 8.22 -25.59
C ILE A 293 -18.34 9.26 -25.77
N PHE A 294 -17.62 9.57 -24.69
CA PHE A 294 -16.49 10.49 -24.74
C PHE A 294 -15.42 10.05 -25.76
N GLU A 295 -15.02 10.97 -26.64
CA GLU A 295 -13.97 10.76 -27.62
C GLU A 295 -12.69 11.49 -27.24
N CYS A 296 -11.57 10.75 -27.15
CA CYS A 296 -10.25 11.35 -26.92
C CYS A 296 -9.81 12.31 -28.03
N GLY A 297 -10.45 12.28 -29.20
CA GLY A 297 -10.23 13.26 -30.27
C GLY A 297 -10.62 14.69 -29.88
N ASN A 298 -11.48 14.84 -28.87
CA ASN A 298 -11.87 16.15 -28.34
C ASN A 298 -10.81 16.73 -27.38
N CYS A 299 -9.82 15.95 -26.97
CA CYS A 299 -8.71 16.47 -26.17
C CYS A 299 -7.77 17.34 -27.03
N PRO A 300 -7.19 18.40 -26.44
CA PRO A 300 -6.12 19.13 -27.10
C PRO A 300 -4.96 18.21 -27.53
N THR A 301 -4.29 18.57 -28.62
CA THR A 301 -3.24 17.73 -29.20
C THR A 301 -2.09 17.55 -28.20
N GLY A 302 -1.63 16.30 -28.03
CA GLY A 302 -0.53 15.96 -27.12
C GLY A 302 -0.95 15.62 -25.69
N TRP A 303 -2.16 16.01 -25.27
CA TRP A 303 -2.62 15.80 -23.89
C TRP A 303 -2.89 14.32 -23.58
N ILE A 304 -2.85 13.95 -22.31
CA ILE A 304 -3.21 12.60 -21.85
C ILE A 304 -4.73 12.53 -21.74
N CYS A 305 -5.33 11.55 -22.43
CA CYS A 305 -6.76 11.29 -22.38
C CYS A 305 -7.09 10.12 -21.43
N ARG A 306 -8.12 10.30 -20.60
CA ARG A 306 -8.78 9.24 -19.82
C ARG A 306 -10.28 9.28 -20.06
N LYS A 307 -10.83 8.14 -20.48
CA LYS A 307 -12.25 7.97 -20.81
C LYS A 307 -13.00 7.25 -19.69
N PHE A 308 -14.18 7.74 -19.37
CA PHE A 308 -15.09 7.20 -18.35
C PHE A 308 -16.53 7.18 -18.90
N GLY A 309 -16.81 6.29 -19.86
CA GLY A 309 -18.14 6.25 -20.49
C GLY A 309 -18.46 7.49 -21.32
N TRP A 310 -19.54 8.20 -20.96
CA TRP A 310 -19.95 9.46 -21.60
C TRP A 310 -19.12 10.68 -21.18
N SER A 311 -18.22 10.51 -20.21
CA SER A 311 -17.34 11.57 -19.73
C SER A 311 -15.87 11.20 -19.91
N GLY A 312 -15.00 12.18 -19.76
CA GLY A 312 -13.57 12.00 -19.90
C GLY A 312 -12.82 13.23 -19.47
N VAL A 313 -11.54 12.99 -19.16
CA VAL A 313 -10.62 14.01 -18.67
C VAL A 313 -9.40 14.03 -19.59
N CYS A 314 -9.04 15.22 -20.05
CA CYS A 314 -7.80 15.50 -20.76
C CYS A 314 -6.89 16.28 -19.82
N ILE A 315 -5.67 15.81 -19.63
CA ILE A 315 -4.68 16.47 -18.76
C ILE A 315 -3.51 16.92 -19.61
N GLU A 316 -3.13 18.18 -19.48
CA GLU A 316 -1.93 18.74 -20.08
C GLU A 316 -0.69 18.09 -19.46
N PHE A 317 -0.14 17.08 -20.14
CA PHE A 317 1.02 16.38 -19.63
C PHE A 317 1.90 15.90 -20.78
N GLU A 318 3.22 16.12 -20.66
CA GLU A 318 4.21 15.71 -21.64
C GLU A 318 4.34 14.17 -21.61
N ARG A 319 4.12 13.50 -22.75
CA ARG A 319 4.34 12.05 -22.83
C ARG A 319 5.81 11.68 -23.03
N ASN A 320 6.63 12.64 -23.48
CA ASN A 320 7.97 12.37 -23.95
C ASN A 320 9.01 13.13 -23.12
N LEU A 321 9.41 12.53 -22.00
CA LEU A 321 10.52 13.01 -21.14
C LEU A 321 11.87 13.08 -21.89
N GLN A 322 11.98 12.62 -23.13
CA GLN A 322 13.23 12.56 -23.88
C GLN A 322 13.67 13.90 -24.47
N SER A 323 12.86 14.96 -24.41
CA SER A 323 13.19 16.30 -24.91
C SER A 323 13.78 17.23 -23.84
N ILE A 324 14.58 16.72 -22.90
CA ILE A 324 15.28 17.53 -21.87
C ILE A 324 16.11 18.65 -22.53
N ASN A 325 16.57 18.46 -23.77
CA ASN A 325 17.48 19.39 -24.43
C ASN A 325 16.89 20.79 -24.75
N ASN A 326 15.56 20.98 -24.68
CA ASN A 326 14.91 22.26 -24.98
C ASN A 326 14.07 22.80 -23.81
N THR A 327 14.33 22.37 -22.58
CA THR A 327 13.61 22.87 -21.41
C THR A 327 14.02 24.32 -21.08
N PRO A 328 13.07 25.23 -20.81
CA PRO A 328 13.40 26.59 -20.42
C PRO A 328 14.14 26.59 -19.08
N ILE A 329 15.30 27.25 -19.01
CA ILE A 329 16.00 27.47 -17.74
C ILE A 329 15.21 28.53 -16.95
N CYS A 330 14.92 28.25 -15.69
CA CYS A 330 14.22 29.16 -14.78
C CYS A 330 14.92 29.20 -13.44
N PHE A 331 15.03 30.37 -12.82
CA PHE A 331 15.73 30.65 -11.55
C PHE A 331 15.96 29.44 -10.61
N GLY A 332 17.06 28.71 -10.80
CA GLY A 332 17.44 27.55 -9.97
C GLY A 332 17.15 26.16 -10.56
N GLY A 333 16.58 26.04 -11.76
CA GLY A 333 16.25 24.77 -12.39
C GLY A 333 15.84 24.88 -13.87
N THR A 334 15.17 23.84 -14.36
CA THR A 334 14.64 23.74 -15.73
C THR A 334 13.15 23.43 -15.68
N CYS A 335 12.35 24.18 -16.43
CA CYS A 335 10.91 23.94 -16.55
C CYS A 335 10.62 22.73 -17.43
N LEU A 336 9.42 22.16 -17.32
CA LEU A 336 8.95 21.20 -18.31
C LEU A 336 8.82 21.88 -19.68
N SER A 337 8.86 21.10 -20.76
CA SER A 337 8.74 21.61 -22.14
C SER A 337 7.41 22.32 -22.42
N ASN A 338 6.37 21.97 -21.68
CA ASN A 338 5.04 22.60 -21.73
C ASN A 338 4.85 23.68 -20.64
N GLN A 339 5.91 24.06 -19.95
CA GLN A 339 5.92 25.18 -19.01
C GLN A 339 6.77 26.32 -19.56
N PHE A 340 6.52 27.53 -19.08
CA PHE A 340 7.35 28.69 -19.31
C PHE A 340 7.90 29.22 -17.98
N CYS A 341 9.06 29.88 -18.02
CA CYS A 341 9.59 30.57 -16.85
C CYS A 341 8.92 31.94 -16.71
N ASN A 342 8.06 32.11 -15.72
CA ASN A 342 7.49 33.41 -15.42
C ASN A 342 8.50 34.23 -14.62
N THR A 343 9.01 35.31 -15.22
CA THR A 343 10.02 36.17 -14.57
C THR A 343 9.48 36.95 -13.37
N THR A 344 8.17 37.12 -13.28
CA THR A 344 7.52 37.87 -12.19
C THR A 344 7.42 37.02 -10.93
N SER A 345 6.91 35.78 -11.06
CA SER A 345 6.81 34.82 -9.94
C SER A 345 8.12 34.08 -9.69
N GLN A 346 9.05 34.11 -10.65
CA GLN A 346 10.32 33.37 -10.66
C GLN A 346 10.11 31.85 -10.61
N GLN A 347 9.02 31.36 -11.22
CA GLN A 347 8.63 29.95 -11.20
C GLN A 347 8.32 29.44 -12.61
N CYS A 348 8.37 28.11 -12.75
CA CYS A 348 7.89 27.41 -13.94
C CYS A 348 6.36 27.29 -13.88
N GLU A 349 5.68 27.88 -14.85
CA GLU A 349 4.23 27.95 -14.91
C GLU A 349 3.71 27.33 -16.21
N PHE A 350 2.52 26.77 -16.15
CA PHE A 350 1.72 26.42 -17.31
C PHE A 350 0.95 27.66 -17.77
N GLU A 351 0.57 27.67 -19.05
CA GLU A 351 -0.37 28.67 -19.56
C GLU A 351 -1.68 28.62 -18.77
N SER A 352 -2.34 29.76 -18.65
CA SER A 352 -3.65 29.85 -18.01
C SER A 352 -4.73 29.16 -18.86
N CYS A 353 -5.79 28.70 -18.21
CA CYS A 353 -7.02 28.31 -18.91
C CYS A 353 -7.66 29.51 -19.62
N GLU A 354 -7.84 29.39 -20.93
CA GLU A 354 -8.59 30.32 -21.78
C GLU A 354 -9.88 29.63 -22.29
N ASP A 355 -10.83 30.42 -22.80
CA ASP A 355 -12.13 29.91 -23.27
C ASP A 355 -12.01 28.90 -24.43
N ASP A 356 -10.92 28.96 -25.21
CA ASP A 356 -10.62 28.09 -26.36
C ASP A 356 -9.61 26.98 -26.04
N THR A 357 -9.15 26.87 -24.79
CA THR A 357 -8.16 25.85 -24.41
C THR A 357 -8.69 24.43 -24.62
N CYS A 358 -9.97 24.21 -24.34
CA CYS A 358 -10.62 22.91 -24.45
C CYS A 358 -11.64 22.91 -25.59
N HIS A 359 -12.08 21.72 -26.02
CA HIS A 359 -13.24 21.60 -26.90
C HIS A 359 -14.46 22.34 -26.31
N ASN A 360 -15.34 22.87 -27.16
CA ASN A 360 -16.46 23.74 -26.75
C ASN A 360 -17.41 23.12 -25.71
N GLU A 361 -17.47 21.80 -25.63
CA GLU A 361 -18.31 21.05 -24.67
C GLU A 361 -17.61 20.74 -23.34
N MET A 362 -16.33 21.07 -23.25
CA MET A 362 -15.48 20.83 -22.11
C MET A 362 -15.19 22.15 -21.39
N LYS A 363 -14.82 22.06 -20.12
CA LYS A 363 -14.31 23.17 -19.34
C LYS A 363 -12.88 22.94 -18.94
N CYS A 364 -12.09 24.00 -19.07
CA CYS A 364 -10.74 24.07 -18.57
C CYS A 364 -10.77 24.43 -17.10
N PHE A 365 -10.04 23.67 -16.30
CA PHE A 365 -9.78 23.98 -14.90
C PHE A 365 -8.29 23.89 -14.65
N GLN A 366 -7.80 24.84 -13.86
CA GLN A 366 -6.41 24.88 -13.42
C GLN A 366 -6.41 25.41 -11.98
N TYR A 367 -5.89 24.59 -11.07
CA TYR A 367 -5.90 24.92 -9.64
C TYR A 367 -4.88 26.02 -9.29
N HIS A 368 -3.70 25.96 -9.91
CA HIS A 368 -2.59 26.88 -9.69
C HIS A 368 -1.79 27.04 -10.99
N PRO A 369 -1.10 28.17 -11.24
CA PRO A 369 -0.27 28.35 -12.44
C PRO A 369 0.83 27.29 -12.60
N SER A 370 1.32 26.69 -11.51
CA SER A 370 2.28 25.56 -11.57
C SER A 370 1.64 24.20 -11.79
N SER A 371 0.30 24.11 -11.88
CA SER A 371 -0.44 22.89 -12.15
C SER A 371 -0.86 22.82 -13.62
N PRO A 372 -0.87 21.62 -14.22
CA PRO A 372 -1.29 21.45 -15.60
C PRO A 372 -2.77 21.82 -15.78
N ARG A 373 -3.13 22.29 -16.98
CA ARG A 373 -4.52 22.52 -17.36
C ARG A 373 -5.25 21.17 -17.50
N VAL A 374 -6.51 21.15 -17.09
CA VAL A 374 -7.37 19.96 -17.18
C VAL A 374 -8.65 20.32 -17.91
N CYS A 375 -8.94 19.61 -19.00
CA CYS A 375 -10.22 19.69 -19.70
C CYS A 375 -11.11 18.54 -19.25
N SER A 376 -12.33 18.84 -18.84
CA SER A 376 -13.36 17.82 -18.60
C SER A 376 -14.73 18.26 -19.09
N TYR A 377 -15.60 17.30 -19.41
CA TYR A 377 -17.03 17.58 -19.51
C TYR A 377 -17.60 18.00 -18.16
N TRP A 378 -18.72 18.73 -18.17
CA TRP A 378 -19.42 19.21 -16.96
C TRP A 378 -19.94 18.08 -16.07
N GLU A 379 -20.25 16.92 -16.65
CA GLU A 379 -20.76 15.76 -15.94
C GLU A 379 -19.63 14.77 -15.67
N ILE A 380 -18.89 14.96 -14.58
CA ILE A 380 -18.03 13.91 -14.03
C ILE A 380 -18.85 13.14 -13.01
N THR A 381 -19.32 11.95 -13.35
CA THR A 381 -19.93 11.06 -12.35
C THR A 381 -18.82 10.23 -11.71
N PRO A 382 -18.45 10.46 -10.43
CA PRO A 382 -17.44 9.64 -9.78
C PRO A 382 -17.99 8.22 -9.64
N THR A 383 -17.27 7.25 -10.21
CA THR A 383 -17.53 5.83 -9.92
C THR A 383 -16.73 5.46 -8.67
N ILE A 384 -17.42 5.37 -7.52
CA ILE A 384 -16.81 4.82 -6.31
C ILE A 384 -16.80 3.30 -6.47
N LYS A 385 -15.61 2.72 -6.61
CA LYS A 385 -15.45 1.26 -6.57
C LYS A 385 -15.43 0.85 -5.10
N PHE A 386 -16.52 0.28 -4.61
CA PHE A 386 -16.52 -0.33 -3.28
C PHE A 386 -15.61 -1.57 -3.28
N PRO A 387 -14.70 -1.72 -2.30
CA PRO A 387 -13.94 -2.95 -2.11
C PRO A 387 -14.86 -4.17 -2.04
N SER A 388 -14.50 -5.25 -2.74
CA SER A 388 -15.23 -6.53 -2.69
C SER A 388 -15.24 -7.15 -1.29
N SER A 389 -14.36 -6.70 -0.40
CA SER A 389 -14.23 -7.15 0.99
C SER A 389 -15.25 -6.53 1.93
N LEU A 390 -15.96 -5.46 1.53
CA LEU A 390 -17.08 -4.98 2.32
C LEU A 390 -18.23 -5.97 2.17
N PRO A 391 -18.70 -6.59 3.28
CA PRO A 391 -19.90 -7.42 3.20
C PRO A 391 -21.05 -6.59 2.62
N PRO A 392 -21.99 -7.22 1.88
CA PRO A 392 -23.11 -6.51 1.29
C PRO A 392 -23.77 -5.67 2.38
N PHE A 393 -23.82 -4.35 2.18
CA PHE A 393 -24.59 -3.46 3.03
C PHE A 393 -26.05 -3.92 2.93
N PHE A 394 -26.51 -4.68 3.92
CA PHE A 394 -27.92 -4.95 4.08
C PHE A 394 -28.58 -3.61 4.38
N GLU A 395 -29.33 -3.11 3.40
CA GLU A 395 -30.25 -1.99 3.52
C GLU A 395 -31.24 -2.24 4.66
N HIS A 396 -30.87 -1.89 5.89
CA HIS A 396 -31.86 -1.41 6.84
C HIS A 396 -32.03 0.08 6.59
N PHE A 397 -32.73 0.42 5.51
CA PHE A 397 -33.51 1.65 5.51
C PHE A 397 -34.53 1.52 6.64
N ILE A 398 -34.20 2.10 7.79
CA ILE A 398 -35.20 2.42 8.80
C ILE A 398 -36.04 3.51 8.14
N GLU A 399 -37.18 3.09 7.59
CA GLU A 399 -38.26 3.97 7.18
C GLU A 399 -38.66 4.77 8.41
N PHE A 400 -38.25 6.04 8.46
CA PHE A 400 -38.79 7.00 9.42
C PHE A 400 -40.24 7.25 9.03
N GLU A 401 -41.14 6.40 9.50
CA GLU A 401 -42.56 6.77 9.56
C GLU A 401 -42.68 7.97 10.50
N GLY A 402 -42.94 9.13 9.89
CA GLY A 402 -43.28 10.35 10.61
C GLY A 402 -44.51 10.13 11.50
N LYS A 403 -44.36 10.49 12.77
CA LYS A 403 -45.47 10.87 13.64
C LYS A 403 -45.47 12.38 13.84
#